data_AF-A0A1U8N8S2-F1
#
_entry.id   AF-A0A1U8N8S2-F1
#
_cell.length_a   1.000
_cell.length_b   1.000
_cell.length_c   1.000
_cell.angle_alpha   90.00
_cell.angle_beta   90.00
_cell.angle_gamma   90.00
#
_symmetry.space_group_name_H-M   'P 1'
#
loop_
_entity.id
_entity.type
_entity.pdbx_description
1 polymer ?
#
loop_
_entity_poly.entity_id
_entity_poly.type
_entity_poly.pdbx_seq_one_letter_code
_entity_poly.pdbx_strand_id
1 'polypeptide(L)'
;MEKLTQLNRGNLRGRDWEEVAAAVSERCEKQSKSVEQCKNKVDNLKKRYKLERHRMSDGGITASHWPWFKKMEEIVGNSLPAKAVVEEEKGSASPGTVVRQSKRYTSAAPNPVGQMITMKSKSPKWRRVVFKISGAALACTGPPNIDPKVAVLIAREVAIACRLGVEVAIVVGGRNFFCGDTWVGATGLDRSTAYQIGMMASVMNSILLQSLLEKMGVQARVQTAFSVQEAEPYSRVRAIRHLEKGRVVIFGGIGAGTGNPLFSTDTAAALRASEIHAEAVVKGTNVDGVYDCHSQDNNATFEHISFRDLVSRGATTMDMMSLTFCEENGIPVVVFNLLQPGNISKALCGDQVGTLIDQTGRIS
;
A
#
# COMPACT_ATOMS: atom_id res chain seq x y z
N MET A 1 10.27 29.86 -8.01
CA MET A 1 11.05 30.01 -6.76
C MET A 1 11.32 31.48 -6.49
N GLU A 2 11.94 32.23 -7.41
CA GLU A 2 12.10 33.71 -7.30
C GLU A 2 10.79 34.44 -6.96
N LYS A 3 9.71 34.15 -7.69
CA LYS A 3 8.38 34.75 -7.44
C LYS A 3 7.74 34.31 -6.11
N LEU A 4 8.10 33.12 -5.63
CA LEU A 4 7.68 32.59 -4.33
C LEU A 4 8.42 33.29 -3.17
N THR A 5 9.67 33.70 -3.43
CA THR A 5 10.52 34.46 -2.51
C THR A 5 10.12 35.94 -2.46
N GLN A 6 9.75 36.54 -3.60
CA GLN A 6 9.29 37.94 -3.66
C GLN A 6 7.97 38.20 -2.92
N LEU A 7 7.03 37.25 -2.92
CA LEU A 7 5.68 37.43 -2.38
C LEU A 7 5.52 36.96 -0.92
N ASN A 8 6.62 36.86 -0.17
CA ASN A 8 6.68 36.71 1.28
C ASN A 8 5.44 36.06 1.94
N ARG A 9 5.38 34.72 1.92
CA ARG A 9 4.51 33.77 2.68
C ARG A 9 3.56 32.94 1.82
N GLY A 10 4.01 31.75 1.42
CA GLY A 10 3.26 30.48 1.46
C GLY A 10 2.01 30.27 0.59
N ASN A 11 1.30 31.33 0.20
CA ASN A 11 -0.01 31.32 -0.45
C ASN A 11 0.01 32.26 -1.67
N LEU A 12 0.62 31.80 -2.76
CA LEU A 12 0.31 32.33 -4.08
C LEU A 12 -1.21 32.18 -4.30
N ARG A 13 -1.91 33.28 -4.58
CA ARG A 13 -3.34 33.30 -4.92
C ARG A 13 -3.52 33.01 -6.41
N GLY A 14 -4.77 32.81 -6.86
CA GLY A 14 -5.09 32.38 -8.23
C GLY A 14 -4.34 33.13 -9.34
N ARG A 15 -4.33 34.48 -9.29
CA ARG A 15 -3.64 35.32 -10.28
C ARG A 15 -2.10 35.19 -10.24
N ASP A 16 -1.53 35.00 -9.05
CA ASP A 16 -0.08 34.85 -8.90
C ASP A 16 0.40 33.55 -9.56
N TRP A 17 -0.46 32.53 -9.60
CA TRP A 17 -0.13 31.26 -10.26
C TRP A 17 -0.19 31.34 -11.77
N GLU A 18 -1.11 32.12 -12.34
CA GLU A 18 -1.18 32.37 -13.79
C GLU A 18 0.09 33.07 -14.26
N GLU A 19 0.54 34.06 -13.49
CA GLU A 19 1.79 34.76 -13.71
C GLU A 19 3.04 33.86 -13.56
N VAL A 20 3.03 32.92 -12.62
CA VAL A 20 4.10 31.92 -12.47
C VAL A 20 4.10 30.95 -13.65
N ALA A 21 2.93 30.51 -14.10
CA ALA A 21 2.78 29.61 -15.24
C ALA A 21 3.26 30.26 -16.53
N ALA A 22 2.95 31.55 -16.75
CA ALA A 22 3.43 32.34 -17.87
C ALA A 22 4.97 32.45 -17.87
N ALA A 23 5.57 32.85 -16.74
CA ALA A 23 7.03 33.01 -16.63
C ALA A 23 7.79 31.68 -16.77
N VAL A 24 7.21 30.56 -16.29
CA VAL A 24 7.80 29.22 -16.46
C VAL A 24 7.67 28.74 -17.91
N SER A 25 6.58 29.09 -18.57
CA SER A 25 6.35 28.74 -19.99
C SER A 25 7.31 29.50 -20.91
N GLU A 26 7.56 30.78 -20.64
CA GLU A 26 8.50 31.61 -21.42
C GLU A 26 9.94 31.09 -21.35
N ARG A 27 10.35 30.55 -20.20
CA ARG A 27 11.67 29.92 -20.03
C ARG A 27 11.74 28.47 -20.54
N CYS A 28 10.64 27.91 -21.06
CA CYS A 28 10.56 26.52 -21.51
C CYS A 28 10.25 26.46 -23.02
N GLU A 29 11.29 26.44 -23.84
CA GLU A 29 11.22 26.57 -25.32
C GLU A 29 10.33 25.54 -26.05
N LYS A 30 9.85 24.48 -25.37
CA LYS A 30 9.17 23.35 -26.02
C LYS A 30 7.73 23.09 -25.57
N GLN A 31 7.22 23.73 -24.50
CA GLN A 31 5.86 23.47 -23.99
C GLN A 31 5.39 24.54 -23.00
N SER A 32 4.17 25.05 -23.18
CA SER A 32 3.48 25.85 -22.17
C SER A 32 3.12 24.99 -20.95
N LYS A 33 3.31 25.55 -19.76
CA LYS A 33 3.01 24.89 -18.47
C LYS A 33 1.75 25.49 -17.88
N SER A 34 0.83 24.62 -17.42
CA SER A 34 -0.40 25.07 -16.77
C SER A 34 -0.16 25.44 -15.31
N VAL A 35 -1.09 26.23 -14.76
CA VAL A 35 -1.13 26.60 -13.35
C VAL A 35 -1.09 25.37 -12.43
N GLU A 36 -1.87 24.34 -12.74
CA GLU A 36 -1.94 23.09 -11.99
C GLU A 36 -0.61 22.34 -12.01
N GLN A 37 0.11 22.34 -13.14
CA GLN A 37 1.43 21.73 -13.23
C GLN A 37 2.46 22.47 -12.37
N CYS A 38 2.42 23.80 -12.34
CA CYS A 38 3.27 24.61 -11.47
C CYS A 38 2.97 24.39 -9.99
N LYS A 39 1.68 24.36 -9.60
CA LYS A 39 1.24 24.05 -8.22
C LYS A 39 1.73 22.68 -7.76
N ASN A 40 1.44 21.63 -8.56
CA ASN A 40 1.85 20.27 -8.26
C ASN A 40 3.38 20.14 -8.12
N LYS A 41 4.16 20.89 -8.90
CA LYS A 41 5.62 20.88 -8.78
C LYS A 41 6.08 21.50 -7.46
N VAL A 42 5.49 22.63 -7.06
CA VAL A 42 5.82 23.30 -5.79
C VAL A 42 5.42 22.43 -4.59
N ASP A 43 4.26 21.79 -4.62
CA ASP A 43 3.81 20.91 -3.53
C ASP A 43 4.69 19.68 -3.36
N ASN A 44 5.15 19.09 -4.47
CA ASN A 44 6.12 18.00 -4.43
C ASN A 44 7.46 18.44 -3.83
N LEU A 45 7.92 19.65 -4.13
CA LEU A 45 9.14 20.20 -3.54
C LEU A 45 8.96 20.47 -2.02
N LYS A 46 7.81 20.99 -1.58
CA LYS A 46 7.48 21.16 -0.15
C LYS A 46 7.42 19.82 0.59
N LYS A 47 6.80 18.79 0.01
CA LYS A 47 6.75 17.43 0.57
C LYS A 47 8.16 16.84 0.73
N ARG A 48 8.99 16.99 -0.30
CA ARG A 48 10.39 16.53 -0.26
C ARG A 48 11.22 17.28 0.79
N TYR A 49 11.02 18.59 0.96
CA TYR A 49 11.66 19.37 2.01
C TYR A 49 11.30 18.88 3.42
N LYS A 50 10.02 18.58 3.69
CA LYS A 50 9.57 18.04 5.00
C LYS A 50 10.24 16.70 5.33
N LEU A 51 10.31 15.80 4.35
CA LEU A 51 10.99 14.50 4.50
C LEU A 51 12.49 14.67 4.75
N GLU A 52 13.14 15.57 4.02
CA GLU A 52 14.57 15.83 4.16
C GLU A 52 14.89 16.45 5.54
N ARG A 53 14.03 17.34 6.05
CA ARG A 53 14.12 17.86 7.43
C ARG A 53 13.96 16.80 8.49
N HIS A 54 12.98 15.90 8.34
CA HIS A 54 12.78 14.81 9.29
C HIS A 54 14.00 13.88 9.32
N ARG A 55 14.59 13.60 8.16
CA ARG A 55 15.82 12.82 8.03
C ARG A 55 17.02 13.48 8.73
N MET A 56 17.13 14.80 8.66
CA MET A 56 18.19 15.55 9.35
C MET A 56 17.98 15.59 10.87
N SER A 57 16.72 15.62 11.33
CA SER A 57 16.38 15.59 12.76
C SER A 57 16.65 14.23 13.42
N ASP A 58 16.36 13.12 12.73
CA ASP A 58 16.56 11.76 13.26
C ASP A 58 17.98 11.23 13.05
N GLY A 59 18.70 11.73 12.04
CA GLY A 59 19.95 11.13 11.55
C GLY A 59 21.24 11.80 12.00
N GLY A 60 21.19 12.90 12.76
CA GLY A 60 22.40 13.66 13.16
C GLY A 60 23.22 14.25 12.00
N ILE A 61 22.63 14.34 10.80
CA ILE A 61 23.28 14.87 9.59
C ILE A 61 23.16 16.40 9.61
N THR A 62 24.30 17.09 9.58
CA THR A 62 24.37 18.57 9.73
C THR A 62 24.09 19.35 8.45
N ALA A 63 24.10 18.72 7.26
CA ALA A 63 23.86 19.40 5.98
C ALA A 63 23.14 18.53 4.95
N SER A 64 22.17 19.12 4.23
CA SER A 64 21.51 18.46 3.09
C SER A 64 22.32 18.66 1.80
N HIS A 65 22.54 17.58 1.05
CA HIS A 65 23.12 17.62 -0.31
C HIS A 65 22.09 17.99 -1.39
N TRP A 66 20.81 18.19 -1.04
CA TRP A 66 19.79 18.54 -2.02
C TRP A 66 19.91 20.03 -2.42
N PRO A 67 20.17 20.36 -3.70
CA PRO A 67 20.47 21.74 -4.12
C PRO A 67 19.35 22.76 -3.85
N TRP A 68 18.11 22.27 -3.71
CA TRP A 68 16.93 23.09 -3.43
C TRP A 68 16.61 23.21 -1.94
N PHE A 69 17.35 22.53 -1.06
CA PHE A 69 17.07 22.49 0.37
C PHE A 69 17.14 23.87 1.01
N LYS A 70 18.25 24.60 0.85
CA LYS A 70 18.42 25.97 1.39
C LYS A 70 17.34 26.93 0.87
N LYS A 71 17.04 26.88 -0.43
CA LYS A 71 15.97 27.69 -1.03
C LYS A 71 14.59 27.35 -0.46
N MET A 72 14.30 26.07 -0.22
CA MET A 72 13.04 25.67 0.42
C MET A 72 13.00 25.96 1.91
N GLU A 73 14.14 25.95 2.57
CA GLU A 73 14.27 26.36 3.97
C GLU A 73 13.96 27.83 4.17
N GLU A 74 14.45 28.72 3.30
CA GLU A 74 14.09 30.13 3.30
C GLU A 74 12.58 30.34 3.06
N ILE A 75 11.99 29.53 2.17
CA ILE A 75 10.57 29.62 1.79
C ILE A 75 9.63 29.09 2.89
N VAL A 76 10.01 28.02 3.59
CA VAL A 76 9.14 27.30 4.55
C VAL A 76 9.50 27.63 6.00
N GLY A 77 10.76 27.88 6.31
CA GLY A 77 11.29 28.06 7.67
C GLY A 77 10.79 29.30 8.41
N ASN A 78 10.44 30.39 7.68
CA ASN A 78 9.93 31.63 8.28
C ASN A 78 8.43 31.61 8.64
N SER A 79 7.80 30.43 8.70
CA SER A 79 6.35 30.28 8.97
C SER A 79 6.00 29.67 10.35
N LEU A 80 6.93 29.70 11.32
CA LEU A 80 6.68 29.30 12.71
C LEU A 80 6.79 30.53 13.65
N PRO A 81 5.87 30.73 14.61
CA PRO A 81 6.04 31.76 15.64
C PRO A 81 7.13 31.32 16.63
N ALA A 82 8.07 32.22 16.91
CA ALA A 82 9.17 32.01 17.86
C ALA A 82 8.63 31.77 19.27
N LYS A 83 9.04 30.67 19.91
CA LYS A 83 9.02 30.52 21.36
C LYS A 83 10.46 30.31 21.83
N ALA A 84 10.85 31.17 22.75
CA ALA A 84 12.19 31.39 23.27
C ALA A 84 12.73 30.19 24.04
N VAL A 85 14.03 29.95 23.92
CA VAL A 85 14.85 29.40 25.00
C VAL A 85 16.11 30.26 25.05
N VAL A 86 16.22 31.01 26.14
CA VAL A 86 17.43 31.69 26.60
C VAL A 86 18.21 30.65 27.40
N GLU A 87 19.42 30.32 26.96
CA GLU A 87 20.43 29.63 27.76
C GLU A 87 21.30 30.68 28.45
N GLU A 88 21.43 30.61 29.78
CA GLU A 88 22.51 31.25 30.52
C GLU A 88 23.37 30.18 31.20
N GLU A 89 24.68 30.27 30.95
CA GLU A 89 25.75 29.52 31.59
C GLU A 89 26.10 30.01 33.00
N LYS A 90 26.69 29.08 33.78
CA LYS A 90 27.69 29.20 34.89
C LYS A 90 27.20 28.40 36.11
N GLY A 91 28.02 27.66 36.86
CA GLY A 91 29.47 27.48 36.90
C GLY A 91 29.78 26.60 38.13
N SER A 92 30.96 26.01 38.11
CA SER A 92 31.60 25.11 39.09
C SER A 92 31.47 25.43 40.60
N ALA A 93 31.41 24.37 41.43
CA ALA A 93 32.40 24.00 42.48
C ALA A 93 31.78 23.38 43.76
N SER A 94 32.40 22.28 44.22
CA SER A 94 32.20 21.41 45.41
C SER A 94 32.50 22.13 46.77
N PRO A 95 32.59 21.49 47.99
CA PRO A 95 32.64 20.05 48.37
C PRO A 95 32.02 19.59 49.73
N GLY A 96 32.11 18.26 50.01
CA GLY A 96 32.08 17.62 51.34
C GLY A 96 30.74 16.95 51.72
N THR A 97 30.61 15.72 52.25
CA THR A 97 31.50 14.95 53.14
C THR A 97 31.13 13.44 53.15
N VAL A 98 32.16 12.61 52.97
CA VAL A 98 32.53 11.27 53.52
C VAL A 98 31.53 10.59 54.49
N VAL A 99 31.25 9.28 54.42
CA VAL A 99 31.91 8.19 55.22
C VAL A 99 31.51 6.76 54.74
N ARG A 100 32.55 6.01 54.30
CA ARG A 100 32.98 4.59 54.61
C ARG A 100 31.92 3.47 54.81
N GLN A 101 32.11 2.19 54.46
CA GLN A 101 33.28 1.41 54.03
C GLN A 101 32.87 -0.02 53.61
N SER A 102 33.64 -0.63 52.67
CA SER A 102 34.09 -2.05 52.64
C SER A 102 33.03 -3.16 52.41
N LYS A 103 33.25 -4.24 51.64
CA LYS A 103 34.47 -5.01 51.31
C LYS A 103 34.14 -6.06 50.20
N ARG A 104 35.16 -6.33 49.36
CA ARG A 104 35.54 -7.62 48.75
C ARG A 104 34.66 -8.32 47.70
N TYR A 105 35.26 -8.45 46.52
CA TYR A 105 35.04 -9.50 45.52
C TYR A 105 35.44 -10.89 46.05
N THR A 106 34.60 -11.90 45.81
CA THR A 106 34.99 -13.25 45.38
C THR A 106 33.85 -13.92 44.61
N SER A 107 34.21 -14.39 43.41
CA SER A 107 33.54 -15.29 42.46
C SER A 107 32.55 -16.34 43.03
N ALA A 108 31.35 -16.41 42.44
CA ALA A 108 30.59 -17.65 42.21
C ALA A 108 29.50 -17.43 41.13
N ALA A 109 29.42 -18.30 40.13
CA ALA A 109 28.35 -18.31 39.12
C ALA A 109 26.99 -18.68 39.75
N PRO A 110 25.85 -18.24 39.17
CA PRO A 110 24.97 -19.22 38.53
C PRO A 110 24.13 -18.70 37.32
N ASN A 111 23.90 -19.65 36.40
CA ASN A 111 22.83 -19.88 35.41
C ASN A 111 21.92 -18.75 34.87
N PRO A 112 21.62 -18.79 33.55
CA PRO A 112 20.74 -17.83 32.90
C PRO A 112 19.27 -18.27 33.03
N VAL A 113 18.42 -17.41 33.59
CA VAL A 113 16.98 -17.43 33.31
C VAL A 113 16.67 -16.18 32.52
N GLY A 114 17.00 -16.22 31.24
CA GLY A 114 16.45 -15.28 30.28
C GLY A 114 14.97 -15.61 30.13
N GLN A 115 14.11 -14.73 30.66
CA GLN A 115 12.68 -14.74 30.37
C GLN A 115 12.51 -14.70 28.84
N MET A 116 12.23 -15.87 28.24
CA MET A 116 11.64 -15.91 26.92
C MET A 116 10.28 -15.24 27.03
N ILE A 117 10.16 -14.03 26.47
CA ILE A 117 8.88 -13.44 26.15
C ILE A 117 8.23 -14.40 25.15
N THR A 118 7.40 -15.30 25.66
CA THR A 118 6.55 -16.16 24.86
C THR A 118 5.52 -15.23 24.24
N MET A 119 5.76 -14.79 23.00
CA MET A 119 4.71 -14.19 22.19
C MET A 119 3.60 -15.25 22.11
N LYS A 120 2.47 -15.00 22.77
CA LYS A 120 1.25 -15.78 22.56
C LYS A 120 0.93 -15.69 21.07
N SER A 121 1.20 -16.75 20.32
CA SER A 121 0.76 -16.90 18.95
C SER A 121 -0.77 -16.89 18.97
N LYS A 122 -1.36 -15.73 18.64
CA LYS A 122 -2.78 -15.63 18.39
C LYS A 122 -3.02 -16.40 17.09
N SER A 123 -3.80 -17.48 17.15
CA SER A 123 -4.19 -18.21 15.95
C SER A 123 -4.85 -17.25 14.96
N PRO A 124 -4.52 -17.31 13.67
CA PRO A 124 -5.16 -16.43 12.68
C PRO A 124 -6.68 -16.69 12.68
N LYS A 125 -7.45 -15.61 12.51
CA LYS A 125 -8.92 -15.68 12.38
C LYS A 125 -9.32 -16.44 11.12
N TRP A 126 -8.57 -16.24 10.04
CA TRP A 126 -8.79 -16.89 8.76
C TRP A 126 -7.84 -18.06 8.58
N ARG A 127 -8.38 -19.22 8.20
CA ARG A 127 -7.56 -20.34 7.73
C ARG A 127 -7.12 -20.13 6.28
N ARG A 128 -8.06 -19.74 5.39
CA ARG A 128 -7.83 -19.61 3.96
C ARG A 128 -8.37 -18.29 3.44
N VAL A 129 -7.56 -17.56 2.68
CA VAL A 129 -7.92 -16.23 2.18
C VAL A 129 -7.56 -16.07 0.70
N VAL A 130 -8.37 -15.28 -0.01
CA VAL A 130 -7.99 -14.74 -1.32
C VAL A 130 -7.50 -13.32 -1.14
N PHE A 131 -6.22 -13.08 -1.41
CA PHE A 131 -5.61 -11.77 -1.44
C PHE A 131 -5.67 -11.18 -2.85
N LYS A 132 -6.53 -10.18 -3.04
CA LYS A 132 -6.63 -9.46 -4.31
C LYS A 132 -5.72 -8.23 -4.31
N ILE A 133 -4.86 -8.16 -5.32
CA ILE A 133 -3.93 -7.06 -5.56
C ILE A 133 -4.31 -6.37 -6.87
N SER A 134 -4.51 -5.05 -6.83
CA SER A 134 -4.68 -4.27 -8.07
C SER A 134 -3.35 -4.18 -8.81
N GLY A 135 -3.34 -4.36 -10.14
CA GLY A 135 -2.13 -4.09 -10.94
C GLY A 135 -1.62 -2.66 -10.73
N ALA A 136 -2.53 -1.69 -10.64
CA ALA A 136 -2.17 -0.29 -10.36
C ALA A 136 -1.51 -0.07 -8.99
N ALA A 137 -1.67 -1.00 -8.03
CA ALA A 137 -0.97 -0.92 -6.75
C ALA A 137 0.50 -1.30 -6.87
N LEU A 138 0.87 -2.11 -7.87
CA LEU A 138 2.26 -2.46 -8.16
C LEU A 138 2.98 -1.38 -8.97
N ALA A 139 2.25 -0.41 -9.54
CA ALA A 139 2.80 0.58 -10.45
C ALA A 139 3.66 1.63 -9.72
N CYS A 140 4.73 2.07 -10.38
CA CYS A 140 5.52 3.23 -9.98
C CYS A 140 4.91 4.51 -10.58
N THR A 141 5.26 5.69 -10.04
CA THR A 141 4.86 7.00 -10.59
C THR A 141 5.58 7.36 -11.90
N GLY A 142 6.43 6.48 -12.41
CA GLY A 142 7.17 6.60 -13.68
C GLY A 142 7.74 5.23 -14.08
N PRO A 143 8.56 5.12 -15.13
CA PRO A 143 9.27 3.87 -15.41
C PRO A 143 10.19 3.50 -14.23
N PRO A 144 10.28 2.20 -13.85
CA PRO A 144 9.66 1.01 -14.45
C PRO A 144 8.19 0.80 -14.07
N ASN A 145 7.47 -0.01 -14.86
CA ASN A 145 6.04 -0.33 -14.67
C ASN A 145 5.72 -1.00 -13.32
N ILE A 146 6.71 -1.50 -12.58
CA ILE A 146 6.54 -2.14 -11.28
C ILE A 146 7.49 -1.49 -10.27
N ASP A 147 6.98 -1.06 -9.11
CA ASP A 147 7.81 -0.63 -7.98
C ASP A 147 8.36 -1.87 -7.24
N PRO A 148 9.68 -2.11 -7.27
CA PRO A 148 10.29 -3.25 -6.60
C PRO A 148 10.06 -3.24 -5.08
N LYS A 149 9.95 -2.06 -4.47
CA LYS A 149 9.74 -1.93 -3.02
C LYS A 149 8.37 -2.46 -2.61
N VAL A 150 7.35 -2.13 -3.40
CA VAL A 150 5.97 -2.60 -3.15
C VAL A 150 5.87 -4.11 -3.38
N ALA A 151 6.46 -4.62 -4.46
CA ALA A 151 6.45 -6.05 -4.75
C ALA A 151 7.18 -6.87 -3.66
N VAL A 152 8.33 -6.39 -3.16
CA VAL A 152 9.07 -7.01 -2.06
C VAL A 152 8.30 -6.91 -0.73
N LEU A 153 7.64 -5.78 -0.46
CA LEU A 153 6.76 -5.61 0.70
C LEU A 153 5.65 -6.67 0.70
N ILE A 154 4.93 -6.81 -0.42
CA ILE A 154 3.87 -7.80 -0.60
C ILE A 154 4.40 -9.22 -0.32
N ALA A 155 5.49 -9.61 -0.98
CA ALA A 155 6.04 -10.96 -0.82
C ALA A 155 6.46 -11.24 0.64
N ARG A 156 7.07 -10.27 1.32
CA ARG A 156 7.48 -10.40 2.71
C ARG A 156 6.27 -10.56 3.64
N GLU A 157 5.23 -9.75 3.47
CA GLU A 157 4.05 -9.77 4.32
C GLU A 157 3.20 -11.04 4.10
N VAL A 158 3.07 -11.50 2.85
CA VAL A 158 2.45 -12.79 2.55
C VAL A 158 3.24 -13.92 3.19
N ALA A 159 4.58 -13.87 3.15
CA ALA A 159 5.41 -14.88 3.81
C ALA A 159 5.22 -14.90 5.34
N ILE A 160 5.01 -13.74 5.98
CA ILE A 160 4.67 -13.67 7.40
C ILE A 160 3.34 -14.39 7.67
N ALA A 161 2.29 -14.09 6.90
CA ALA A 161 0.99 -14.74 7.07
C ALA A 161 1.05 -16.26 6.84
N CYS A 162 1.79 -16.73 5.83
CA CYS A 162 1.96 -18.16 5.57
C CYS A 162 2.68 -18.87 6.73
N ARG A 163 3.67 -18.23 7.37
CA ARG A 163 4.37 -18.77 8.55
C ARG A 163 3.47 -18.87 9.78
N LEU A 164 2.40 -18.08 9.83
CA LEU A 164 1.35 -18.16 10.87
C LEU A 164 0.28 -19.23 10.55
N GLY A 165 0.42 -19.95 9.44
CA GLY A 165 -0.47 -21.06 9.05
C GLY A 165 -1.64 -20.65 8.15
N VAL A 166 -1.67 -19.40 7.67
CA VAL A 166 -2.71 -18.95 6.73
C VAL A 166 -2.44 -19.50 5.34
N GLU A 167 -3.45 -20.13 4.75
CA GLU A 167 -3.46 -20.60 3.37
C GLU A 167 -3.81 -19.43 2.43
N VAL A 168 -2.82 -18.89 1.73
CA VAL A 168 -2.99 -17.67 0.91
C VAL A 168 -3.10 -18.01 -0.57
N ALA A 169 -4.20 -17.61 -1.19
CA ALA A 169 -4.34 -17.53 -2.64
C ALA A 169 -4.26 -16.06 -3.09
N ILE A 170 -3.59 -15.77 -4.20
CA ILE A 170 -3.39 -14.40 -4.70
C ILE A 170 -4.10 -14.24 -6.05
N VAL A 171 -4.80 -13.13 -6.23
CA VAL A 171 -5.32 -12.68 -7.52
C VAL A 171 -4.74 -11.31 -7.82
N VAL A 172 -4.01 -11.17 -8.93
CA VAL A 172 -3.32 -9.93 -9.30
C VAL A 172 -3.80 -9.40 -10.65
N GLY A 173 -4.19 -8.13 -10.70
CA GLY A 173 -4.57 -7.45 -11.95
C GLY A 173 -3.37 -7.02 -12.79
N GLY A 174 -3.60 -6.69 -14.07
CA GLY A 174 -2.54 -6.30 -15.03
C GLY A 174 -2.41 -4.80 -15.34
N ARG A 175 -3.14 -3.92 -14.64
CA ARG A 175 -3.27 -2.49 -14.99
C ARG A 175 -1.98 -1.67 -14.97
N ASN A 176 -0.92 -2.15 -14.31
CA ASN A 176 0.41 -1.55 -14.36
C ASN A 176 1.12 -1.71 -15.72
N PHE A 177 0.81 -2.78 -16.45
CA PHE A 177 1.34 -2.99 -17.81
C PHE A 177 0.36 -2.49 -18.87
N PHE A 178 -0.93 -2.72 -18.69
CA PHE A 178 -1.93 -2.40 -19.70
C PHE A 178 -3.27 -1.97 -19.11
N CYS A 179 -3.74 -0.77 -19.49
CA CYS A 179 -5.04 -0.25 -19.13
C CYS A 179 -5.97 -0.26 -20.35
N GLY A 180 -6.86 -1.25 -20.42
CA GLY A 180 -7.72 -1.49 -21.59
C GLY A 180 -8.66 -0.33 -21.91
N ASP A 181 -9.29 0.30 -20.92
CA ASP A 181 -10.25 1.38 -21.16
C ASP A 181 -9.59 2.61 -21.83
N THR A 182 -8.36 2.93 -21.41
CA THR A 182 -7.57 4.02 -22.03
C THR A 182 -7.24 3.70 -23.47
N TRP A 183 -6.86 2.45 -23.76
CA TRP A 183 -6.49 2.02 -25.11
C TRP A 183 -7.68 1.98 -26.06
N VAL A 184 -8.80 1.38 -25.62
CA VAL A 184 -10.05 1.31 -26.39
C VAL A 184 -10.57 2.71 -26.69
N GLY A 185 -10.59 3.60 -25.69
CA GLY A 185 -11.03 4.99 -25.88
C GLY A 185 -10.14 5.78 -26.86
N ALA A 186 -8.85 5.49 -26.91
CA ALA A 186 -7.91 6.19 -27.80
C ALA A 186 -7.85 5.62 -29.22
N THR A 187 -8.01 4.30 -29.38
CA THR A 187 -7.76 3.59 -30.65
C THR A 187 -9.03 3.11 -31.35
N GLY A 188 -10.15 3.04 -30.65
CA GLY A 188 -11.37 2.40 -31.15
C GLY A 188 -11.25 0.89 -31.38
N LEU A 189 -10.16 0.26 -30.90
CA LEU A 189 -9.97 -1.19 -31.02
C LEU A 189 -11.01 -1.98 -30.23
N ASP A 190 -11.23 -3.22 -30.66
CA ASP A 190 -12.17 -4.11 -30.00
C ASP A 190 -11.78 -4.39 -28.55
N ARG A 191 -12.78 -4.31 -27.67
CA ARG A 191 -12.60 -4.46 -26.23
C ARG A 191 -12.09 -5.85 -25.86
N SER A 192 -12.43 -6.87 -26.65
CA SER A 192 -11.99 -8.24 -26.40
C SER A 192 -10.47 -8.39 -26.47
N THR A 193 -9.83 -7.74 -27.45
CA THR A 193 -8.36 -7.73 -27.61
C THR A 193 -7.69 -7.05 -26.43
N ALA A 194 -8.23 -5.90 -25.99
CA ALA A 194 -7.72 -5.20 -24.82
C ALA A 194 -7.77 -6.06 -23.55
N TYR A 195 -8.82 -6.88 -23.39
CA TYR A 195 -8.92 -7.81 -22.27
C TYR A 195 -7.92 -8.95 -22.33
N GLN A 196 -7.68 -9.53 -23.52
CA GLN A 196 -6.65 -10.56 -23.70
C GLN A 196 -5.25 -10.05 -23.31
N ILE A 197 -4.92 -8.81 -23.69
CA ILE A 197 -3.66 -8.16 -23.27
C ILE A 197 -3.62 -7.97 -21.75
N GLY A 198 -4.73 -7.53 -21.15
CA GLY A 198 -4.86 -7.40 -19.69
C GLY A 198 -4.66 -8.73 -18.95
N MET A 199 -5.17 -9.84 -19.49
CA MET A 199 -4.96 -11.17 -18.93
C MET A 199 -3.47 -11.58 -19.00
N MET A 200 -2.79 -11.33 -20.12
CA MET A 200 -1.34 -11.59 -20.22
C MET A 200 -0.54 -10.74 -19.23
N ALA A 201 -0.88 -9.47 -19.04
CA ALA A 201 -0.28 -8.61 -18.03
C ALA A 201 -0.46 -9.15 -16.60
N SER A 202 -1.62 -9.76 -16.29
CA SER A 202 -1.85 -10.44 -15.02
C SER A 202 -0.93 -11.66 -14.84
N VAL A 203 -0.68 -12.44 -15.90
CA VAL A 203 0.30 -13.55 -15.87
C VAL A 203 1.71 -13.04 -15.58
N MET A 204 2.13 -11.94 -16.22
CA MET A 204 3.45 -11.33 -15.97
C MET A 204 3.65 -10.97 -14.49
N ASN A 205 2.67 -10.31 -13.87
CA ASN A 205 2.71 -10.00 -12.44
C ASN A 205 2.73 -11.26 -11.57
N SER A 206 2.03 -12.32 -11.99
CA SER A 206 1.95 -13.58 -11.25
C SER A 206 3.29 -14.29 -11.18
N ILE A 207 4.01 -14.36 -12.31
CA ILE A 207 5.35 -14.96 -12.39
C ILE A 207 6.35 -14.15 -11.55
N LEU A 208 6.28 -12.82 -11.59
CA LEU A 208 7.13 -11.97 -10.75
C LEU A 208 6.88 -12.23 -9.26
N LEU A 209 5.62 -12.25 -8.83
CA LEU A 209 5.27 -12.51 -7.43
C LEU A 209 5.69 -13.92 -6.99
N GLN A 210 5.59 -14.92 -7.87
CA GLN A 210 6.09 -16.27 -7.59
C GLN A 210 7.58 -16.24 -7.27
N SER A 211 8.40 -15.62 -8.13
CA SER A 211 9.85 -15.52 -7.93
C SER A 211 10.21 -14.81 -6.62
N LEU A 212 9.49 -13.73 -6.27
CA LEU A 212 9.71 -13.00 -5.02
C LEU A 212 9.32 -13.82 -3.79
N LEU A 213 8.22 -14.57 -3.83
CA LEU A 213 7.80 -15.44 -2.73
C LEU A 213 8.78 -16.60 -2.52
N GLU A 214 9.24 -17.22 -3.61
CA GLU A 214 10.23 -18.30 -3.56
C GLU A 214 11.55 -17.81 -2.97
N LYS A 215 11.98 -16.58 -3.32
CA LYS A 215 13.14 -15.93 -2.70
C LYS A 215 12.96 -15.68 -1.19
N MET A 216 11.72 -15.52 -0.72
CA MET A 216 11.39 -15.38 0.72
C MET A 216 11.21 -16.73 1.43
N GLY A 217 11.47 -17.84 0.75
CA GLY A 217 11.36 -19.19 1.30
C GLY A 217 9.94 -19.75 1.30
N VAL A 218 9.01 -19.14 0.55
CA VAL A 218 7.62 -19.60 0.43
C VAL A 218 7.42 -20.21 -0.95
N GLN A 219 7.07 -21.50 -1.00
CA GLN A 219 6.75 -22.16 -2.26
C GLN A 219 5.48 -21.54 -2.85
N ALA A 220 5.55 -21.13 -4.12
CA ALA A 220 4.42 -20.57 -4.84
C ALA A 220 4.16 -21.33 -6.15
N ARG A 221 2.89 -21.33 -6.59
CA ARG A 221 2.45 -21.96 -7.84
C ARG A 221 1.51 -21.02 -8.58
N VAL A 222 1.88 -20.69 -9.81
CA VAL A 222 1.03 -19.89 -10.70
C VAL A 222 0.08 -20.81 -11.44
N GLN A 223 -1.22 -20.48 -11.38
CA GLN A 223 -2.27 -21.13 -12.16
C GLN A 223 -2.95 -20.13 -13.10
N THR A 224 -3.04 -20.47 -14.39
CA THR A 224 -3.56 -19.57 -15.43
C THR A 224 -4.85 -20.07 -16.06
N ALA A 225 -5.73 -19.14 -16.45
CA ALA A 225 -6.98 -19.47 -17.15
C ALA A 225 -6.76 -20.03 -18.58
N PHE A 226 -5.63 -19.71 -19.19
CA PHE A 226 -5.19 -20.22 -20.48
C PHE A 226 -3.83 -20.90 -20.35
N SER A 227 -3.48 -21.78 -21.31
CA SER A 227 -2.24 -22.54 -21.26
C SER A 227 -1.02 -21.65 -21.49
N VAL A 228 -0.06 -21.69 -20.56
CA VAL A 228 1.25 -21.05 -20.66
C VAL A 228 2.29 -22.07 -20.21
N GLN A 229 3.40 -22.21 -20.93
CA GLN A 229 4.40 -23.25 -20.63
C GLN A 229 5.02 -23.11 -19.23
N GLU A 230 5.21 -21.87 -18.76
CA GLU A 230 5.80 -21.53 -17.46
C GLU A 230 4.78 -21.51 -16.29
N ALA A 231 3.52 -21.86 -16.53
CA ALA A 231 2.48 -21.87 -15.49
C ALA A 231 1.55 -23.09 -15.58
N GLU A 232 0.97 -23.49 -14.45
CA GLU A 232 0.00 -24.59 -14.44
C GLU A 232 -1.34 -24.12 -15.02
N PRO A 233 -2.06 -24.91 -15.84
CA PRO A 233 -3.45 -24.63 -16.13
C PRO A 233 -4.29 -24.63 -14.86
N TYR A 234 -5.27 -23.73 -14.76
CA TYR A 234 -6.16 -23.66 -13.60
C TYR A 234 -6.87 -25.00 -13.35
N SER A 235 -6.75 -25.50 -12.12
CA SER A 235 -7.46 -26.68 -11.65
C SER A 235 -7.79 -26.49 -10.19
N ARG A 236 -9.08 -26.33 -9.88
CA ARG A 236 -9.62 -26.15 -8.52
C ARG A 236 -9.03 -27.16 -7.53
N VAL A 237 -9.04 -28.44 -7.90
CA VAL A 237 -8.54 -29.53 -7.05
C VAL A 237 -7.04 -29.40 -6.79
N ARG A 238 -6.26 -28.99 -7.80
CA ARG A 238 -4.82 -28.74 -7.61
C ARG A 238 -4.56 -27.50 -6.75
N ALA A 239 -5.32 -26.42 -6.95
CA ALA A 239 -5.21 -25.21 -6.16
C ALA A 239 -5.42 -25.51 -4.66
N ILE A 240 -6.49 -26.23 -4.31
CA ILE A 240 -6.78 -26.63 -2.93
C ILE A 240 -5.63 -27.49 -2.36
N ARG A 241 -5.14 -28.49 -3.10
CA ARG A 241 -4.01 -29.32 -2.66
C ARG A 241 -2.70 -28.56 -2.48
N HIS A 242 -2.45 -27.50 -3.26
CA HIS A 242 -1.28 -26.65 -3.07
C HIS A 242 -1.42 -25.83 -1.79
N LEU A 243 -2.60 -25.25 -1.54
CA LEU A 243 -2.90 -24.49 -0.32
C LEU A 243 -2.77 -25.36 0.94
N GLU A 244 -3.32 -26.57 0.93
CA GLU A 244 -3.21 -27.54 2.03
C GLU A 244 -1.76 -27.96 2.34
N LYS A 245 -0.86 -27.85 1.36
CA LYS A 245 0.59 -28.12 1.52
C LYS A 245 1.36 -26.88 1.98
N GLY A 246 0.68 -25.78 2.32
CA GLY A 246 1.30 -24.53 2.73
C GLY A 246 1.95 -23.76 1.59
N ARG A 247 1.57 -24.03 0.34
CA ARG A 247 2.04 -23.26 -0.83
C ARG A 247 1.10 -22.11 -1.13
N VAL A 248 1.66 -20.99 -1.58
CA VAL A 248 0.86 -19.89 -2.12
C VAL A 248 0.41 -20.25 -3.52
N VAL A 249 -0.88 -20.08 -3.82
CA VAL A 249 -1.41 -20.22 -5.18
C VAL A 249 -1.65 -18.83 -5.76
N ILE A 250 -1.08 -18.54 -6.92
CA ILE A 250 -1.25 -17.25 -7.59
C ILE A 250 -2.07 -17.49 -8.86
N PHE A 251 -3.25 -16.91 -8.93
CA PHE A 251 -4.08 -17.02 -10.12
C PHE A 251 -3.76 -15.89 -11.10
N GLY A 252 -3.12 -16.27 -12.21
CA GLY A 252 -2.78 -15.39 -13.32
C GLY A 252 -3.74 -15.54 -14.49
N GLY A 253 -3.68 -14.59 -15.43
CA GLY A 253 -4.58 -14.62 -16.58
C GLY A 253 -6.02 -14.39 -16.18
N ILE A 254 -6.22 -13.66 -15.08
CA ILE A 254 -7.51 -13.35 -14.52
C ILE A 254 -7.93 -11.94 -14.94
N GLY A 255 -9.12 -11.84 -15.51
CA GLY A 255 -9.66 -10.68 -16.21
C GLY A 255 -10.45 -11.19 -17.41
N ALA A 256 -11.30 -10.36 -18.00
CA ALA A 256 -12.23 -10.80 -19.05
C ALA A 256 -11.57 -11.69 -20.14
N GLY A 257 -12.10 -12.91 -20.28
CA GLY A 257 -11.68 -13.95 -21.23
C GLY A 257 -11.70 -15.33 -20.54
N THR A 258 -12.05 -16.45 -21.16
CA THR A 258 -12.51 -16.79 -22.51
C THR A 258 -13.94 -17.34 -22.36
N GLY A 259 -14.93 -16.74 -23.01
CA GLY A 259 -16.34 -17.18 -22.97
C GLY A 259 -17.30 -16.29 -22.19
N ASN A 260 -16.83 -15.36 -21.34
CA ASN A 260 -17.68 -14.33 -20.75
C ASN A 260 -16.95 -12.97 -20.63
N PRO A 261 -17.32 -11.96 -21.43
CA PRO A 261 -16.53 -10.74 -21.65
C PRO A 261 -16.58 -9.67 -20.54
N LEU A 262 -17.21 -9.91 -19.39
CA LEU A 262 -17.56 -8.84 -18.43
C LEU A 262 -17.06 -9.02 -16.98
N PHE A 263 -16.06 -9.88 -16.73
CA PHE A 263 -15.58 -10.07 -15.36
C PHE A 263 -14.42 -9.14 -14.99
N SER A 264 -14.62 -8.37 -13.92
CA SER A 264 -13.57 -7.59 -13.27
C SER A 264 -12.58 -8.53 -12.54
N THR A 265 -11.37 -8.05 -12.24
CA THR A 265 -10.43 -8.79 -11.38
C THR A 265 -10.98 -9.01 -9.97
N ASP A 266 -11.84 -8.12 -9.47
CA ASP A 266 -12.48 -8.30 -8.17
C ASP A 266 -13.55 -9.40 -8.24
N THR A 267 -14.34 -9.48 -9.32
CA THR A 267 -15.32 -10.57 -9.51
C THR A 267 -14.63 -11.92 -9.62
N ALA A 268 -13.50 -11.98 -10.33
CA ALA A 268 -12.75 -13.21 -10.41
C ALA A 268 -12.09 -13.60 -9.06
N ALA A 269 -11.71 -12.64 -8.23
CA ALA A 269 -11.26 -12.93 -6.86
C ALA A 269 -12.38 -13.52 -6.01
N ALA A 270 -13.60 -12.99 -6.13
CA ALA A 270 -14.78 -13.51 -5.46
C ALA A 270 -15.12 -14.95 -5.92
N LEU A 271 -15.11 -15.19 -7.24
CA LEU A 271 -15.30 -16.53 -7.83
C LEU A 271 -14.27 -17.53 -7.31
N ARG A 272 -12.97 -17.17 -7.35
CA ARG A 272 -11.90 -18.03 -6.84
C ARG A 272 -12.02 -18.29 -5.35
N ALA A 273 -12.45 -17.29 -4.57
CA ALA A 273 -12.69 -17.45 -3.14
C ALA A 273 -13.76 -18.50 -2.86
N SER A 274 -14.90 -18.45 -3.56
CA SER A 274 -15.96 -19.46 -3.42
C SER A 274 -15.48 -20.85 -3.83
N GLU A 275 -14.79 -20.97 -4.97
CA GLU A 275 -14.32 -22.25 -5.48
C GLU A 275 -13.30 -22.93 -4.53
N ILE A 276 -12.37 -22.16 -3.95
CA ILE A 276 -11.37 -22.70 -3.03
C ILE A 276 -11.85 -22.70 -1.58
N HIS A 277 -13.10 -22.33 -1.28
CA HIS A 277 -13.61 -22.22 0.09
C HIS A 277 -12.75 -21.30 0.98
N ALA A 278 -12.41 -20.11 0.47
CA ALA A 278 -11.76 -19.08 1.26
C ALA A 278 -12.78 -18.46 2.23
N GLU A 279 -12.31 -18.14 3.43
CA GLU A 279 -13.12 -17.54 4.50
C GLU A 279 -13.20 -16.01 4.39
N ALA A 280 -12.33 -15.39 3.58
CA ALA A 280 -12.38 -13.96 3.30
C ALA A 280 -11.73 -13.62 1.95
N VAL A 281 -12.22 -12.54 1.33
CA VAL A 281 -11.52 -11.83 0.25
C VAL A 281 -10.87 -10.59 0.85
N VAL A 282 -9.55 -10.54 0.81
CA VAL A 282 -8.78 -9.40 1.32
C VAL A 282 -8.31 -8.59 0.12
N LYS A 283 -8.72 -7.33 0.02
CA LYS A 283 -8.42 -6.44 -1.10
C LYS A 283 -7.47 -5.33 -0.67
N GLY A 284 -6.26 -5.40 -1.20
CA GLY A 284 -5.29 -4.32 -1.05
C GLY A 284 -5.60 -3.17 -2.00
N THR A 285 -5.66 -1.96 -1.46
CA THR A 285 -5.74 -0.70 -2.21
C THR A 285 -4.60 0.25 -1.82
N ASN A 286 -4.47 1.37 -2.53
CA ASN A 286 -3.49 2.42 -2.22
C ASN A 286 -4.03 3.44 -1.18
N VAL A 287 -5.23 3.20 -0.64
CA VAL A 287 -5.95 4.11 0.27
C VAL A 287 -6.44 3.34 1.51
N ASP A 288 -6.77 4.06 2.58
CA ASP A 288 -6.94 3.47 3.94
C ASP A 288 -8.23 2.66 4.13
N GLY A 289 -9.16 2.64 3.17
CA GLY A 289 -10.35 1.81 3.22
C GLY A 289 -11.45 2.29 2.29
N VAL A 290 -12.70 1.97 2.66
CA VAL A 290 -13.88 2.56 2.02
C VAL A 290 -14.15 3.93 2.65
N TYR A 291 -14.28 4.95 1.82
CA TYR A 291 -14.59 6.32 2.26
C TYR A 291 -16.09 6.59 2.23
N ASP A 292 -16.58 7.33 3.22
CA ASP A 292 -17.92 7.93 3.18
C ASP A 292 -17.90 9.22 2.34
N CYS A 293 -18.56 9.19 1.17
CA CYS A 293 -18.72 10.37 0.31
C CYS A 293 -19.66 11.44 0.90
N HIS A 294 -20.37 11.14 1.99
CA HIS A 294 -21.29 12.06 2.66
C HIS A 294 -20.74 12.69 3.94
N SER A 295 -19.52 12.34 4.35
CA SER A 295 -18.88 12.95 5.53
C SER A 295 -18.40 14.39 5.21
N GLN A 296 -18.81 15.37 6.01
CA GLN A 296 -18.35 16.77 5.87
C GLN A 296 -16.83 16.89 6.08
N ASP A 297 -16.23 15.93 6.78
CA ASP A 297 -14.79 15.69 6.86
C ASP A 297 -14.43 14.54 5.93
N ASN A 298 -13.90 14.86 4.74
CA ASN A 298 -13.50 13.98 3.62
C ASN A 298 -12.53 12.80 3.93
N ASN A 299 -12.52 12.22 5.13
CA ASN A 299 -11.51 11.25 5.55
C ASN A 299 -11.98 10.20 6.58
N ALA A 300 -13.27 10.09 6.89
CA ALA A 300 -13.76 9.03 7.78
C ALA A 300 -13.80 7.69 7.03
N THR A 301 -12.93 6.75 7.42
CA THR A 301 -12.94 5.36 6.95
C THR A 301 -13.81 4.51 7.87
N PHE A 302 -14.64 3.64 7.30
CA PHE A 302 -15.43 2.69 8.10
C PHE A 302 -14.55 1.58 8.66
N GLU A 303 -14.76 1.18 9.91
CA GLU A 303 -14.16 -0.05 10.46
C GLU A 303 -14.95 -1.29 10.02
N HIS A 304 -16.29 -1.21 10.03
CA HIS A 304 -17.19 -2.30 9.68
C HIS A 304 -18.45 -1.74 9.00
N ILE A 305 -18.83 -2.29 7.85
CA ILE A 305 -20.02 -1.87 7.10
C ILE A 305 -20.73 -3.08 6.51
N SER A 306 -22.07 -3.05 6.43
CA SER A 306 -22.79 -4.14 5.76
C SER A 306 -22.71 -4.03 4.23
N PHE A 307 -22.86 -5.14 3.51
CA PHE A 307 -22.99 -5.12 2.05
C PHE A 307 -24.10 -4.16 1.57
N ARG A 308 -25.26 -4.20 2.23
CA ARG A 308 -26.41 -3.37 1.89
C ARG A 308 -26.15 -1.88 2.12
N ASP A 309 -25.54 -1.54 3.25
CA ASP A 309 -25.21 -0.15 3.57
C ASP A 309 -24.17 0.41 2.60
N LEU A 310 -23.15 -0.39 2.26
CA LEU A 310 -22.12 -0.01 1.29
C LEU A 310 -22.72 0.34 -0.08
N VAL A 311 -23.65 -0.49 -0.55
CA VAL A 311 -24.36 -0.29 -1.83
C VAL A 311 -25.25 0.95 -1.76
N SER A 312 -26.01 1.12 -0.68
CA SER A 312 -26.94 2.25 -0.51
C SER A 312 -26.24 3.62 -0.55
N ARG A 313 -24.96 3.67 -0.14
CA ARG A 313 -24.14 4.88 -0.09
C ARG A 313 -23.40 5.18 -1.39
N GLY A 314 -23.45 4.29 -2.38
CA GLY A 314 -22.74 4.46 -3.66
C GLY A 314 -21.21 4.48 -3.54
N ALA A 315 -20.65 4.09 -2.38
CA ALA A 315 -19.21 4.10 -2.12
C ALA A 315 -18.58 2.77 -2.58
N THR A 316 -18.35 2.61 -3.88
CA THR A 316 -17.86 1.32 -4.41
C THR A 316 -16.34 1.34 -4.63
N THR A 317 -15.58 0.81 -3.67
CA THR A 317 -14.17 0.46 -3.89
C THR A 317 -14.01 -0.79 -4.76
N MET A 318 -15.06 -1.60 -4.90
CA MET A 318 -15.15 -2.89 -5.59
C MET A 318 -16.37 -2.89 -6.53
N ASP A 319 -16.35 -3.66 -7.62
CA ASP A 319 -17.51 -3.71 -8.54
C ASP A 319 -18.74 -4.34 -7.88
N MET A 320 -19.93 -3.93 -8.32
CA MET A 320 -21.19 -4.40 -7.77
C MET A 320 -21.39 -5.92 -7.89
N MET A 321 -20.96 -6.51 -9.01
CA MET A 321 -21.14 -7.94 -9.25
C MET A 321 -20.33 -8.77 -8.25
N SER A 322 -19.11 -8.33 -7.92
CA SER A 322 -18.27 -9.00 -6.93
C SER A 322 -18.78 -8.81 -5.50
N LEU A 323 -19.34 -7.65 -5.15
CA LEU A 323 -19.99 -7.43 -3.85
C LEU A 323 -21.18 -8.37 -3.66
N THR A 324 -22.09 -8.40 -4.64
CA THR A 324 -23.26 -9.30 -4.61
C THR A 324 -22.84 -10.76 -4.54
N PHE A 325 -21.85 -11.17 -5.33
CA PHE A 325 -21.35 -12.53 -5.29
C PHE A 325 -20.79 -12.91 -3.91
N CYS A 326 -20.01 -12.02 -3.28
CA CYS A 326 -19.52 -12.22 -1.92
C CYS A 326 -20.65 -12.30 -0.89
N GLU A 327 -21.67 -11.42 -0.99
CA GLU A 327 -22.84 -11.42 -0.09
C GLU A 327 -23.62 -12.73 -0.17
N GLU A 328 -23.91 -13.20 -1.39
CA GLU A 328 -24.66 -14.44 -1.65
C GLU A 328 -23.93 -15.70 -1.16
N ASN A 329 -22.59 -15.70 -1.23
CA ASN A 329 -21.77 -16.82 -0.77
C ASN A 329 -21.34 -16.68 0.70
N GLY A 330 -21.76 -15.61 1.39
CA GLY A 330 -21.38 -15.36 2.79
C GLY A 330 -19.87 -15.13 2.98
N ILE A 331 -19.16 -14.63 1.98
CA ILE A 331 -17.71 -14.40 2.02
C ILE A 331 -17.45 -12.94 2.41
N PRO A 332 -16.93 -12.65 3.62
CA PRO A 332 -16.60 -11.29 4.02
C PRO A 332 -15.45 -10.70 3.18
N VAL A 333 -15.47 -9.39 3.02
CA VAL A 333 -14.46 -8.63 2.28
C VAL A 333 -13.73 -7.67 3.22
N VAL A 334 -12.39 -7.65 3.16
CA VAL A 334 -11.57 -6.71 3.92
C VAL A 334 -10.86 -5.78 2.95
N VAL A 335 -11.14 -4.47 3.02
CA VAL A 335 -10.51 -3.45 2.16
C VAL A 335 -9.53 -2.63 2.99
N PHE A 336 -8.26 -2.58 2.58
CA PHE A 336 -7.21 -1.95 3.38
C PHE A 336 -6.13 -1.29 2.52
N ASN A 337 -5.31 -0.43 3.14
CA ASN A 337 -4.11 0.13 2.51
C ASN A 337 -2.94 -0.84 2.57
N LEU A 338 -2.50 -1.31 1.39
CA LEU A 338 -1.38 -2.24 1.28
C LEU A 338 -0.01 -1.57 1.41
N LEU A 339 0.08 -0.24 1.27
CA LEU A 339 1.35 0.49 1.33
C LEU A 339 1.84 0.69 2.76
N GLN A 340 0.95 0.56 3.74
CA GLN A 340 1.30 0.60 5.16
C GLN A 340 1.94 -0.76 5.56
N PRO A 341 3.22 -0.78 6.01
CA PRO A 341 3.87 -2.01 6.44
C PRO A 341 3.11 -2.70 7.59
N GLY A 342 3.03 -4.03 7.57
CA GLY A 342 2.27 -4.81 8.54
C GLY A 342 0.77 -4.97 8.25
N ASN A 343 0.16 -4.10 7.42
CA ASN A 343 -1.28 -4.22 7.16
C ASN A 343 -1.64 -5.47 6.37
N ILE A 344 -0.80 -5.88 5.41
CA ILE A 344 -1.05 -7.07 4.60
C ILE A 344 -1.08 -8.31 5.50
N SER A 345 -0.05 -8.57 6.31
CA SER A 345 -0.02 -9.74 7.18
C SER A 345 -1.16 -9.75 8.20
N LYS A 346 -1.46 -8.61 8.83
CA LYS A 346 -2.61 -8.44 9.74
C LYS A 346 -3.94 -8.75 9.06
N ALA A 347 -4.20 -8.18 7.89
CA ALA A 347 -5.44 -8.39 7.16
C ALA A 347 -5.60 -9.85 6.71
N LEU A 348 -4.51 -10.51 6.27
CA LEU A 348 -4.50 -11.94 5.94
C LEU A 348 -4.75 -12.84 7.16
N CYS A 349 -4.30 -12.42 8.35
CA CYS A 349 -4.58 -13.13 9.60
C CYS A 349 -5.95 -12.78 10.21
N GLY A 350 -6.64 -11.78 9.65
CA GLY A 350 -7.96 -11.31 10.09
C GLY A 350 -7.96 -10.44 11.34
N ASP A 351 -6.84 -9.76 11.60
CA ASP A 351 -6.82 -8.62 12.52
C ASP A 351 -7.58 -7.43 11.93
N GLN A 352 -8.03 -6.52 12.80
CA GLN A 352 -8.83 -5.36 12.40
C GLN A 352 -7.94 -4.33 11.70
N VAL A 353 -8.02 -4.29 10.37
CA VAL A 353 -7.29 -3.35 9.50
C VAL A 353 -8.20 -2.91 8.36
N GLY A 354 -8.26 -1.60 8.11
CA GLY A 354 -9.12 -1.03 7.09
C GLY A 354 -10.60 -1.26 7.40
N THR A 355 -11.37 -1.55 6.35
CA THR A 355 -12.82 -1.75 6.43
C THR A 355 -13.18 -3.22 6.24
N LEU A 356 -13.86 -3.81 7.23
CA LEU A 356 -14.53 -5.09 7.10
C LEU A 356 -15.92 -4.89 6.48
N ILE A 357 -16.27 -5.72 5.50
CA ILE A 357 -17.57 -5.75 4.85
C ILE A 357 -18.15 -7.15 5.00
N ASP A 358 -19.30 -7.28 5.67
CA ASP A 358 -20.03 -8.54 5.81
C ASP A 358 -21.56 -8.32 5.89
N GLN A 359 -22.34 -9.35 6.23
CA GLN A 359 -23.80 -9.22 6.34
C GLN A 359 -24.26 -8.51 7.63
N THR A 360 -23.40 -8.41 8.64
CA THR A 360 -23.72 -8.00 10.00
C THR A 360 -23.22 -6.61 10.37
N GLY A 361 -22.46 -5.96 9.48
CA GLY A 361 -21.88 -4.65 9.70
C GLY A 361 -22.90 -3.64 10.20
N ARG A 362 -22.61 -3.07 11.38
CA ARG A 362 -23.35 -1.95 11.95
C ARG A 362 -22.45 -0.73 11.88
N ILE A 363 -22.97 0.34 11.27
CA ILE A 363 -22.29 1.62 11.23
C ILE A 363 -22.19 2.11 12.68
N SER A 364 -20.96 2.26 13.18
CA SER A 364 -20.67 2.80 14.51
C SER A 364 -20.32 4.27 14.41
#